data_AF-A0A061D8I2-F1
#
_entry.id   AF-A0A061D8I2-F1
#
_cell.length_a   1.000
_cell.length_b   1.000
_cell.length_c   1.000
_cell.angle_alpha   90.00
_cell.angle_beta   90.00
_cell.angle_gamma   90.00
#
_symmetry.space_group_name_H-M   'P 1'
#
loop_
_entity.id
_entity.type
_entity.pdbx_description
1 polymer ?
#
loop_
_entity_poly.entity_id
_entity_poly.type
_entity_poly.pdbx_seq_one_letter_code
_entity_poly.pdbx_strand_id
1 'polypeptide(L)'
;MSGDRELPSNAKAYSSDVYRQIDPVGFYGEYIRRQVRPDGRKLRAFRTVGVSDLLEGTAGSGRPLGDGGTITASVRLTAGETHVHCTVRAVPGYSDVTIPLAPGGDNAVSVAVELPKQVQTYVYDANGNSANVHFCVSTLLETVLNCEEVVPTRQLRFAELLREEGAAAPDAVCEYLVRRRFGWKLELNILCEEYDGNLLDTSVLAASFALRKATLPVVLLDTADPANPYRLLALDQGILEQASCGDAKAVALLRSNRRAIEKQLSVQLSDESMLGQLLGSSAHLGRALQLLALPFTVTFLRFSDETFFVDPTSEEERLGTCVSVYCLRGADGSSRCQPLNLMCCPGVTPDVYRCLQQVATDLIDCIANTEF
;
A
#
# COMPACT_ATOMS: atom_id res chain seq x y z
N MET A 1 46.63 0.45 0.01
CA MET A 1 47.42 1.61 0.46
C MET A 1 46.55 2.38 1.44
N SER A 2 46.72 2.05 2.72
CA SER A 2 46.08 2.66 3.87
C SER A 2 46.67 4.07 4.06
N GLY A 3 45.94 5.07 3.59
CA GLY A 3 46.21 6.45 3.95
C GLY A 3 45.50 6.76 5.24
N ASP A 4 46.14 6.51 6.38
CA ASP A 4 45.79 7.15 7.65
C ASP A 4 45.96 8.65 7.45
N ARG A 5 44.87 9.34 7.09
CA ARG A 5 44.78 10.78 7.21
C ARG A 5 44.71 11.08 8.70
N GLU A 6 45.85 11.31 9.32
CA GLU A 6 45.92 11.95 10.64
C GLU A 6 45.18 13.29 10.55
N LEU A 7 44.01 13.34 11.15
CA LEU A 7 43.23 14.56 11.34
C LEU A 7 44.02 15.51 12.27
N PRO A 8 44.03 16.83 11.99
CA PRO A 8 44.66 17.78 12.89
C PRO A 8 43.98 17.72 14.26
N SER A 9 44.80 17.78 15.31
CA SER A 9 44.49 17.64 16.75
C SER A 9 43.47 18.63 17.33
N ASN A 10 42.76 19.37 16.49
CA ASN A 10 41.76 20.38 16.83
C ASN A 10 40.30 19.94 16.58
N ALA A 11 40.01 18.64 16.40
CA ALA A 11 38.63 18.14 16.27
C ALA A 11 37.71 18.53 17.45
N LYS A 12 38.27 18.95 18.59
CA LYS A 12 37.53 19.49 19.75
C LYS A 12 37.14 20.97 19.67
N ALA A 13 37.44 21.68 18.58
CA ALA A 13 37.22 23.14 18.48
C ALA A 13 35.92 23.55 17.77
N TYR A 14 35.23 22.64 17.09
CA TYR A 14 34.02 22.94 16.33
C TYR A 14 32.76 22.56 17.10
N SER A 15 31.66 23.31 16.88
CA SER A 15 30.34 22.85 17.31
C SER A 15 29.96 21.56 16.56
N SER A 16 29.08 20.75 17.15
CA SER A 16 28.63 19.47 16.57
C SER A 16 28.14 19.61 15.13
N ASP A 17 27.39 20.68 14.84
CA ASP A 17 26.80 20.91 13.52
C ASP A 17 27.84 21.24 12.46
N VAL A 18 28.88 21.98 12.87
CA VAL A 18 30.00 22.33 11.99
C VAL A 18 30.86 21.09 11.73
N TYR A 19 31.12 20.27 12.75
CA TYR A 19 31.89 19.04 12.56
C TYR A 19 31.15 18.04 11.65
N ARG A 20 29.82 17.92 11.82
CA ARG A 20 28.93 17.11 10.97
C ARG A 20 28.98 17.52 9.50
N GLN A 21 29.16 18.81 9.19
CA GLN A 21 29.27 19.29 7.80
C GLN A 21 30.68 19.12 7.20
N ILE A 22 31.72 19.32 8.00
CA ILE A 22 33.12 19.29 7.52
C ILE A 22 33.61 17.85 7.27
N ASP A 23 33.33 16.94 8.22
CA ASP A 23 33.73 15.54 8.16
C ASP A 23 32.59 14.65 8.69
N PRO A 24 31.55 14.41 7.86
CA PRO A 24 30.40 13.62 8.29
C PRO A 24 30.78 12.17 8.59
N VAL A 25 31.72 11.58 7.86
CA VAL A 25 32.13 10.18 8.10
C VAL A 25 32.84 10.05 9.45
N GLY A 26 33.77 10.97 9.77
CA GLY A 26 34.42 11.02 11.07
C GLY A 26 33.43 11.27 12.22
N PHE A 27 32.50 12.21 12.01
CA PHE A 27 31.43 12.52 12.97
C PHE A 27 30.59 11.28 13.30
N TYR A 28 30.00 10.62 12.29
CA TYR A 28 29.21 9.40 12.52
C TYR A 28 30.05 8.26 13.12
N GLY A 29 31.31 8.15 12.71
CA GLY A 29 32.25 7.16 13.25
C GLY A 29 32.42 7.25 14.77
N GLU A 30 32.34 8.43 15.38
CA GLU A 30 32.40 8.60 16.83
C GLU A 30 31.17 8.05 17.56
N TYR A 31 29.98 8.28 17.00
CA TYR A 31 28.71 7.80 17.56
C TYR A 31 28.54 6.29 17.38
N ILE A 32 28.87 5.79 16.19
CA ILE A 32 28.78 4.36 15.86
C ILE A 32 29.71 3.52 16.74
N ARG A 33 30.90 4.03 17.08
CA ARG A 33 31.80 3.41 18.09
C ARG A 33 31.13 3.23 19.45
N ARG A 34 30.16 4.07 19.80
CA ARG A 34 29.35 3.99 21.02
C ARG A 34 28.03 3.22 20.83
N GLN A 35 27.80 2.62 19.67
CA GLN A 35 26.58 1.88 19.31
C GLN A 35 25.30 2.74 19.36
N VAL A 36 25.44 4.05 19.11
CA VAL A 36 24.36 5.04 19.11
C VAL A 36 24.48 5.87 17.83
N ARG A 37 23.37 6.40 17.33
CA ARG A 37 23.30 7.30 16.17
C ARG A 37 23.25 8.77 16.64
N PRO A 38 23.59 9.75 15.79
CA PRO A 38 23.54 11.17 16.17
C PRO A 38 22.17 11.67 16.64
N ASP A 39 21.09 11.00 16.24
CA ASP A 39 19.72 11.27 16.68
C ASP A 39 19.35 10.61 18.03
N GLY A 40 20.28 9.86 18.64
CA GLY A 40 20.08 9.14 19.89
C GLY A 40 19.52 7.72 19.75
N ARG A 41 19.17 7.26 18.54
CA ARG A 41 18.68 5.89 18.31
C ARG A 41 19.82 4.87 18.38
N LYS A 42 19.48 3.63 18.71
CA LYS A 42 20.39 2.47 18.57
C LYS A 42 20.48 2.07 17.10
N LEU A 43 21.52 1.31 16.75
CA LEU A 43 21.73 0.81 15.37
C LEU A 43 20.57 -0.07 14.84
N ARG A 44 19.85 -0.77 15.73
CA ARG A 44 18.71 -1.64 15.39
C ARG A 44 17.34 -1.02 15.68
N ALA A 45 17.27 0.30 15.90
CA ALA A 45 16.02 0.99 16.26
C ALA A 45 15.41 1.77 15.09
N PHE A 46 14.12 1.56 14.85
CA PHE A 46 13.31 2.31 13.89
C PHE A 46 12.88 3.67 14.45
N ARG A 47 12.51 4.57 13.53
CA ARG A 47 11.71 5.75 13.86
C ARG A 47 10.33 5.33 14.37
N THR A 48 9.74 6.18 15.21
CA THR A 48 8.34 6.03 15.59
C THR A 48 7.47 6.25 14.36
N VAL A 49 6.62 5.27 14.06
CA VAL A 49 5.67 5.34 12.95
C VAL A 49 4.29 5.72 13.51
N GLY A 50 3.72 6.79 12.96
CA GLY A 50 2.33 7.18 13.13
C GLY A 50 1.55 6.88 11.86
N VAL A 51 0.35 6.32 12.00
CA VAL A 51 -0.54 6.05 10.88
C VAL A 51 -1.86 6.75 11.16
N SER A 52 -2.31 7.57 10.22
CA SER A 52 -3.59 8.29 10.31
C SER A 52 -4.43 7.95 9.09
N ASP A 53 -5.69 7.62 9.32
CA ASP A 53 -6.66 7.44 8.26
C ASP A 53 -7.26 8.79 7.88
N LEU A 54 -7.28 9.10 6.60
CA LEU A 54 -7.84 10.36 6.09
C LEU A 54 -9.27 10.19 5.58
N LEU A 55 -9.81 8.96 5.54
CA LEU A 55 -11.21 8.68 5.20
C LEU A 55 -12.09 8.39 6.42
N GLU A 56 -11.55 8.45 7.63
CA GLU A 56 -12.33 8.34 8.86
C GLU A 56 -13.39 9.45 8.92
N GLY A 57 -14.66 9.08 8.71
CA GLY A 57 -15.82 9.98 8.75
C GLY A 57 -16.37 10.42 7.38
N THR A 58 -15.69 10.13 6.28
CA THR A 58 -16.19 10.32 4.91
C THR A 58 -16.56 8.98 4.29
N ALA A 59 -17.53 8.30 4.93
CA ALA A 59 -18.26 7.23 4.26
C ALA A 59 -18.94 7.84 3.02
N GLY A 60 -18.54 7.36 1.84
CA GLY A 60 -19.12 7.63 0.52
C GLY A 60 -19.93 8.92 0.39
N SER A 61 -19.35 10.00 -0.13
CA SER A 61 -20.22 11.01 -0.74
C SER A 61 -20.69 10.45 -2.07
N GLY A 62 -21.96 10.05 -2.17
CA GLY A 62 -22.64 9.48 -3.33
C GLY A 62 -22.25 10.10 -4.67
N ARG A 63 -21.16 9.57 -5.22
CA ARG A 63 -20.62 10.00 -6.50
C ARG A 63 -21.02 8.96 -7.53
N PRO A 64 -21.48 9.38 -8.72
CA PRO A 64 -21.61 8.46 -9.82
C PRO A 64 -20.26 7.79 -10.04
N LEU A 65 -20.27 6.46 -10.18
CA LEU A 65 -19.11 5.67 -10.55
C LEU A 65 -18.81 5.95 -12.02
N GLY A 66 -18.25 7.14 -12.28
CA GLY A 66 -17.71 7.49 -13.58
C GLY A 66 -16.44 6.70 -13.86
N ASP A 67 -15.88 6.89 -15.05
CA ASP A 67 -14.64 6.23 -15.51
C ASP A 67 -13.43 6.45 -14.56
N GLY A 68 -13.52 7.43 -13.66
CA GLY A 68 -12.46 7.79 -12.71
C GLY A 68 -12.44 7.01 -11.39
N GLY A 69 -13.35 6.05 -11.13
CA GLY A 69 -13.35 5.20 -9.93
C GLY A 69 -13.61 5.90 -8.59
N THR A 70 -13.61 5.12 -7.51
CA THR A 70 -13.87 5.58 -6.13
C THR A 70 -12.65 5.37 -5.25
N ILE A 71 -12.33 6.34 -4.38
CA ILE A 71 -11.26 6.19 -3.38
C ILE A 71 -11.80 5.33 -2.24
N THR A 72 -11.13 4.22 -1.96
CA THR A 72 -11.56 3.21 -0.98
C THR A 72 -10.76 3.22 0.30
N ALA A 73 -9.51 3.70 0.26
CA ALA A 73 -8.67 3.92 1.43
C ALA A 73 -7.74 5.12 1.18
N SER A 74 -7.45 5.88 2.23
CA SER A 74 -6.47 6.97 2.19
C SER A 74 -5.75 7.00 3.53
N VAL A 75 -4.45 6.74 3.52
CA VAL A 75 -3.65 6.63 4.73
C VAL A 75 -2.49 7.60 4.65
N ARG A 76 -2.26 8.34 5.73
CA ARG A 76 -1.06 9.14 5.95
C ARG A 76 -0.16 8.43 6.94
N LEU A 77 1.04 8.12 6.52
CA LEU A 77 2.10 7.52 7.33
C LEU A 77 3.16 8.57 7.65
N THR A 78 3.54 8.66 8.92
CA THR A 78 4.56 9.58 9.42
C THR A 78 5.65 8.77 10.11
N ALA A 79 6.87 8.78 9.59
CA ALA A 79 8.01 8.08 10.17
C ALA A 79 9.15 9.08 10.44
N GLY A 80 9.21 9.60 11.66
CA GLY A 80 10.02 10.79 11.95
C GLY A 80 9.57 11.98 11.09
N GLU A 81 10.49 12.56 10.33
CA GLU A 81 10.22 13.67 9.39
C GLU A 81 9.80 13.18 7.98
N THR A 82 9.76 11.86 7.75
CA THR A 82 9.27 11.31 6.47
C THR A 82 7.74 11.24 6.51
N HIS A 83 7.08 11.92 5.57
CA HIS A 83 5.63 11.96 5.43
C HIS A 83 5.20 11.36 4.09
N VAL A 84 4.46 10.25 4.15
CA VAL A 84 3.97 9.52 2.98
C VAL A 84 2.45 9.43 3.02
N HIS A 85 1.81 9.72 1.90
CA HIS A 85 0.38 9.64 1.72
C HIS A 85 0.04 8.57 0.67
N CYS A 86 -0.67 7.52 1.07
CA CYS A 86 -1.11 6.45 0.19
C CYS A 86 -2.62 6.54 -0.03
N THR A 87 -3.02 6.56 -1.30
CA THR A 87 -4.43 6.52 -1.73
C THR A 87 -4.69 5.25 -2.52
N VAL A 88 -5.79 4.57 -2.22
CA VAL A 88 -6.27 3.41 -2.96
C VAL A 88 -7.55 3.79 -3.66
N ARG A 89 -7.56 3.64 -4.98
CA ARG A 89 -8.72 3.89 -5.84
C ARG A 89 -9.17 2.58 -6.47
N ALA A 90 -10.46 2.28 -6.39
CA ALA A 90 -11.08 1.18 -7.10
C ALA A 90 -11.77 1.70 -8.36
N VAL A 91 -11.26 1.29 -9.52
CA VAL A 91 -11.81 1.65 -10.84
C VAL A 91 -12.61 0.47 -11.38
N PRO A 92 -13.89 0.67 -11.78
CA PRO A 92 -14.66 -0.37 -12.45
C PRO A 92 -14.07 -0.66 -13.84
N GLY A 93 -13.80 -1.93 -14.13
CA GLY A 93 -13.33 -2.39 -15.43
C GLY A 93 -14.36 -3.25 -16.16
N TYR A 94 -14.45 -3.07 -17.46
CA TYR A 94 -15.22 -3.92 -18.37
C TYR A 94 -14.33 -4.45 -19.48
N SER A 95 -14.54 -5.71 -19.85
CA SER A 95 -13.86 -6.31 -21.00
C SER A 95 -14.91 -6.80 -21.98
N ASP A 96 -15.09 -6.04 -23.05
CA ASP A 96 -16.04 -6.34 -24.12
C ASP A 96 -15.50 -7.35 -25.15
N VAL A 97 -14.19 -7.64 -25.11
CA VAL A 97 -13.51 -8.34 -26.21
C VAL A 97 -12.70 -9.55 -25.72
N THR A 98 -13.04 -10.74 -26.22
CA THR A 98 -12.23 -11.97 -26.18
C THR A 98 -11.02 -11.88 -27.13
N ILE A 99 -10.18 -10.86 -26.99
CA ILE A 99 -8.81 -10.94 -27.55
C ILE A 99 -7.93 -11.38 -26.38
N PRO A 100 -7.11 -12.44 -26.53
CA PRO A 100 -6.06 -12.70 -25.56
C PRO A 100 -5.10 -11.52 -25.64
N LEU A 101 -5.24 -10.55 -24.72
CA LEU A 101 -4.21 -9.55 -24.52
C LEU A 101 -2.90 -10.31 -24.24
N ALA A 102 -1.80 -9.78 -24.77
CA ALA A 102 -0.46 -10.36 -24.62
C ALA A 102 -0.21 -10.86 -23.17
N PRO A 103 0.61 -11.92 -22.97
CA PRO A 103 0.94 -12.39 -21.63
C PRO A 103 1.65 -11.26 -20.86
N GLY A 104 0.88 -10.53 -20.04
CA GLY A 104 1.26 -9.25 -19.43
C GLY A 104 0.16 -8.17 -19.44
N GLY A 105 -0.98 -8.39 -20.10
CA GLY A 105 -2.08 -7.43 -20.18
C GLY A 105 -3.08 -7.56 -19.04
N ASP A 106 -3.19 -6.48 -18.28
CA ASP A 106 -4.11 -6.19 -17.17
C ASP A 106 -3.73 -6.76 -15.80
N ASN A 107 -2.64 -6.20 -15.26
CA ASN A 107 -2.42 -6.15 -13.82
C ASN A 107 -3.68 -5.63 -13.12
N ALA A 108 -4.20 -6.41 -12.16
CA ALA A 108 -5.38 -6.05 -11.40
C ALA A 108 -5.10 -4.90 -10.43
N VAL A 109 -3.83 -4.76 -10.03
CA VAL A 109 -3.33 -3.70 -9.17
C VAL A 109 -2.28 -2.90 -9.93
N SER A 110 -2.41 -1.58 -9.95
CA SER A 110 -1.40 -0.66 -10.48
C SER A 110 -0.90 0.21 -9.33
N VAL A 111 0.41 0.47 -9.30
CA VAL A 111 1.05 1.26 -8.24
C VAL A 111 1.83 2.38 -8.89
N ALA A 112 1.65 3.59 -8.36
CA ALA A 112 2.44 4.76 -8.68
C ALA A 112 3.04 5.32 -7.40
N VAL A 113 4.37 5.47 -7.35
CA VAL A 113 5.06 6.19 -6.28
C VAL A 113 5.50 7.54 -6.83
N GLU A 114 4.88 8.62 -6.36
CA GLU A 114 5.15 9.98 -6.81
C GLU A 114 6.02 10.73 -5.79
N LEU A 115 7.07 11.38 -6.32
CA LEU A 115 7.92 12.29 -5.57
C LEU A 115 7.76 13.70 -6.13
N PRO A 116 7.36 14.70 -5.33
CA PRO A 116 7.42 16.10 -5.72
C PRO A 116 8.83 16.50 -6.16
N LYS A 117 8.94 17.45 -7.09
CA LYS A 117 10.25 17.88 -7.64
C LYS A 117 11.22 18.34 -6.55
N GLN A 118 10.71 18.99 -5.52
CA GLN A 118 11.47 19.41 -4.35
C GLN A 118 12.08 18.18 -3.64
N VAL A 119 11.27 17.15 -3.40
CA VAL A 119 11.68 15.89 -2.76
C VAL A 119 12.70 15.13 -3.60
N GLN A 120 12.53 15.07 -4.92
CA GLN A 120 13.46 14.37 -5.82
C GLN A 120 14.90 14.87 -5.71
N THR A 121 15.10 16.13 -5.32
CA THR A 121 16.45 16.71 -5.11
C THR A 121 17.09 16.35 -3.77
N TYR A 122 16.39 15.66 -2.88
CA TYR A 122 16.95 15.19 -1.60
C TYR A 122 17.27 13.70 -1.60
N VAL A 123 16.80 12.95 -2.61
CA VAL A 123 17.04 11.51 -2.74
C VAL A 123 18.44 11.24 -3.28
N TYR A 124 19.37 11.00 -2.37
CA TYR A 124 20.78 10.75 -2.67
C TYR A 124 21.29 9.57 -1.86
N ASP A 125 21.99 8.66 -2.53
CA ASP A 125 22.76 7.60 -1.88
C ASP A 125 24.27 7.85 -2.02
N ALA A 126 25.10 7.00 -1.43
CA ALA A 126 26.55 7.07 -1.62
C ALA A 126 27.00 6.89 -3.10
N ASN A 127 26.15 6.35 -3.97
CA ASN A 127 26.44 6.19 -5.40
C ASN A 127 26.05 7.44 -6.22
N GLY A 128 25.30 8.38 -5.64
CA GLY A 128 24.92 9.65 -6.25
C GLY A 128 23.44 9.95 -6.15
N ASN A 129 22.91 10.68 -7.14
CA ASN A 129 21.49 11.02 -7.18
C ASN A 129 20.67 9.79 -7.59
N SER A 130 19.76 9.35 -6.73
CA SER A 130 18.90 8.19 -6.97
C SER A 130 17.48 8.59 -7.38
N ALA A 131 17.35 9.59 -8.25
CA ALA A 131 16.05 10.13 -8.69
C ALA A 131 15.05 9.07 -9.17
N ASN A 132 15.52 7.94 -9.71
CA ASN A 132 14.67 6.86 -10.24
C ASN A 132 14.22 5.82 -9.19
N VAL A 133 14.62 5.96 -7.92
CA VAL A 133 14.30 4.96 -6.89
C VAL A 133 12.78 4.77 -6.74
N HIS A 134 11.99 5.83 -6.90
CA HIS A 134 10.53 5.77 -6.83
C HIS A 134 9.94 4.85 -7.91
N PHE A 135 10.47 4.87 -9.14
CA PHE A 135 10.06 3.94 -10.19
C PHE A 135 10.38 2.49 -9.81
N CYS A 136 11.58 2.23 -9.26
CA CYS A 136 11.96 0.89 -8.80
C CYS A 136 11.03 0.38 -7.68
N VAL A 137 10.71 1.24 -6.70
CA VAL A 137 9.77 0.92 -5.62
C VAL A 137 8.37 0.66 -6.19
N SER A 138 7.92 1.48 -7.13
CA SER A 138 6.61 1.36 -7.80
C SER A 138 6.48 0.02 -8.52
N THR A 139 7.46 -0.33 -9.36
CA THR A 139 7.46 -1.60 -10.12
C THR A 139 7.57 -2.81 -9.19
N LEU A 140 8.36 -2.70 -8.11
CA LEU A 140 8.45 -3.77 -7.12
C LEU A 140 7.11 -4.00 -6.42
N LEU A 141 6.48 -2.93 -5.94
CA LEU A 141 5.16 -3.02 -5.29
C LEU A 141 4.10 -3.55 -6.26
N GLU A 142 4.08 -3.08 -7.50
CA GLU A 142 3.16 -3.58 -8.52
C GLU A 142 3.35 -5.08 -8.76
N THR A 143 4.60 -5.55 -8.86
CA THR A 143 4.89 -6.99 -9.04
C THR A 143 4.43 -7.82 -7.85
N VAL A 144 4.69 -7.33 -6.63
CA VAL A 144 4.33 -8.02 -5.38
C VAL A 144 2.81 -8.06 -5.19
N LEU A 145 2.12 -6.95 -5.40
CA LEU A 145 0.68 -6.87 -5.17
C LEU A 145 -0.13 -7.64 -6.22
N ASN A 146 0.41 -7.86 -7.43
CA ASN A 146 -0.23 -8.72 -8.44
C ASN A 146 0.05 -10.22 -8.25
N CYS A 147 0.82 -10.61 -7.24
CA CYS A 147 0.96 -12.02 -6.89
C CYS A 147 -0.32 -12.55 -6.23
N GLU A 148 -0.80 -13.71 -6.69
CA GLU A 148 -1.97 -14.41 -6.12
C GLU A 148 -1.77 -14.76 -4.63
N GLU A 149 -0.52 -14.87 -4.16
CA GLU A 149 -0.19 -15.08 -2.74
C GLU A 149 -0.47 -13.84 -1.86
N VAL A 150 -0.60 -12.65 -2.44
CA VAL A 150 -0.83 -11.39 -1.71
C VAL A 150 -2.27 -10.95 -1.89
N VAL A 151 -2.67 -10.66 -3.14
CA VAL A 151 -4.01 -10.22 -3.50
C VAL A 151 -4.61 -11.23 -4.49
N PRO A 152 -5.51 -12.12 -4.04
CA PRO A 152 -6.22 -13.01 -4.93
C PRO A 152 -7.01 -12.23 -5.99
N THR A 153 -6.65 -12.34 -7.26
CA THR A 153 -7.34 -11.58 -8.34
C THR A 153 -8.80 -12.00 -8.51
N ARG A 154 -9.14 -13.21 -8.06
CA ARG A 154 -10.49 -13.77 -8.08
C ARG A 154 -11.50 -12.92 -7.33
N GLN A 155 -11.11 -12.35 -6.18
CA GLN A 155 -12.02 -11.52 -5.40
C GLN A 155 -12.43 -10.25 -6.16
N LEU A 156 -11.57 -9.74 -7.04
CA LEU A 156 -11.83 -8.51 -7.79
C LEU A 156 -12.80 -8.74 -8.97
N ARG A 157 -13.08 -9.99 -9.34
CA ARG A 157 -13.93 -10.34 -10.48
C ARG A 157 -15.32 -10.77 -10.03
N PHE A 158 -16.37 -10.16 -10.59
CA PHE A 158 -17.74 -10.46 -10.22
C PHE A 158 -18.18 -11.89 -10.61
N ALA A 159 -17.66 -12.42 -11.72
CA ALA A 159 -17.99 -13.76 -12.19
C ALA A 159 -17.62 -14.87 -11.20
N GLU A 160 -16.54 -14.70 -10.44
CA GLU A 160 -16.09 -15.67 -9.44
C GLU A 160 -17.00 -15.68 -8.21
N LEU A 161 -17.61 -14.54 -7.86
CA LEU A 161 -18.57 -14.43 -6.75
C LEU A 161 -19.87 -15.21 -7.00
N LEU A 162 -20.20 -15.46 -8.27
CA LEU A 162 -21.39 -16.20 -8.64
C LEU A 162 -21.15 -17.72 -8.62
N ARG A 163 -19.90 -18.19 -8.77
CA ARG A 163 -19.57 -19.64 -8.85
C ARG A 163 -19.76 -20.40 -7.54
N GLU A 164 -19.81 -19.71 -6.41
CA GLU A 164 -19.85 -20.34 -5.08
C GLU A 164 -21.20 -21.00 -4.74
N GLU A 165 -22.27 -20.74 -5.52
CA GLU A 165 -23.57 -21.40 -5.34
C GLU A 165 -24.09 -22.03 -6.64
N GLY A 166 -24.61 -23.26 -6.52
CA GLY A 166 -25.26 -23.98 -7.60
C GLY A 166 -26.51 -23.27 -8.10
N ALA A 167 -26.54 -22.99 -9.41
CA ALA A 167 -27.70 -22.83 -10.28
C ALA A 167 -29.01 -22.32 -9.62
N ALA A 168 -29.01 -21.08 -9.14
CA ALA A 168 -30.26 -20.33 -8.93
C ALA A 168 -30.55 -19.43 -10.15
N ALA A 169 -31.84 -19.20 -10.44
CA ALA A 169 -32.35 -18.56 -11.66
C ALA A 169 -31.57 -17.29 -12.11
N PRO A 170 -31.37 -17.06 -13.42
CA PRO A 170 -30.60 -15.92 -13.91
C PRO A 170 -31.34 -14.60 -13.62
N ASP A 171 -30.73 -13.74 -12.83
CA ASP A 171 -31.13 -12.34 -12.71
C ASP A 171 -30.50 -11.55 -13.86
N ALA A 172 -31.26 -10.67 -14.51
CA ALA A 172 -30.81 -9.93 -15.69
C ALA A 172 -29.60 -9.03 -15.37
N VAL A 173 -29.55 -8.48 -14.15
CA VAL A 173 -28.43 -7.66 -13.66
C VAL A 173 -27.16 -8.50 -13.52
N CYS A 174 -27.25 -9.65 -12.85
CA CYS A 174 -26.10 -10.55 -12.65
C CYS A 174 -25.60 -11.09 -14.00
N GLU A 175 -26.50 -11.46 -14.90
CA GLU A 175 -26.14 -11.91 -16.25
C GLU A 175 -25.41 -10.81 -17.04
N TYR A 176 -25.87 -9.56 -16.95
CA TYR A 176 -25.22 -8.41 -17.58
C TYR A 176 -23.78 -8.22 -17.08
N LEU A 177 -23.59 -8.20 -15.75
CA LEU A 177 -22.26 -8.01 -15.13
C LEU A 177 -21.29 -9.15 -15.47
N VAL A 178 -21.78 -10.38 -15.52
CA VAL A 178 -20.97 -11.55 -15.91
C VAL A 178 -20.61 -11.50 -17.40
N ARG A 179 -21.56 -11.17 -18.28
CA ARG A 179 -21.32 -11.06 -19.73
C ARG A 179 -20.28 -10.00 -20.06
N ARG A 180 -20.31 -8.86 -19.35
CA ARG A 180 -19.35 -7.76 -19.49
C ARG A 180 -18.02 -8.00 -18.76
N ARG A 181 -17.85 -9.15 -18.10
CA ARG A 181 -16.68 -9.50 -17.27
C ARG A 181 -16.32 -8.38 -16.30
N PHE A 182 -17.32 -7.90 -15.57
CA PHE A 182 -17.11 -6.84 -14.61
C PHE A 182 -16.07 -7.24 -13.55
N GLY A 183 -15.11 -6.33 -13.31
CA GLY A 183 -14.11 -6.50 -12.26
C GLY A 183 -13.55 -5.17 -11.80
N TRP A 184 -12.85 -5.21 -10.66
CA TRP A 184 -12.19 -4.07 -10.07
C TRP A 184 -10.72 -4.03 -10.46
N LYS A 185 -10.26 -2.88 -10.92
CA LYS A 185 -8.84 -2.53 -10.99
C LYS A 185 -8.52 -1.62 -9.82
N LEU A 186 -7.48 -1.95 -9.05
CA LEU A 186 -7.00 -1.13 -7.95
C LEU A 186 -5.86 -0.26 -8.43
N GLU A 187 -5.93 1.04 -8.16
CA GLU A 187 -4.86 2.00 -8.41
C GLU A 187 -4.39 2.55 -7.07
N LEU A 188 -3.13 2.27 -6.73
CA LEU A 188 -2.47 2.79 -5.54
C LEU A 188 -1.59 3.96 -5.97
N ASN A 189 -1.83 5.14 -5.41
CA ASN A 189 -0.93 6.28 -5.57
C ASN A 189 -0.32 6.62 -4.21
N ILE A 190 1.00 6.54 -4.13
CA ILE A 190 1.82 6.81 -2.95
C ILE A 190 2.61 8.08 -3.20
N LEU A 191 2.24 9.17 -2.52
CA LEU A 191 2.90 10.46 -2.59
C LEU A 191 3.82 10.64 -1.37
N CYS A 192 5.11 10.87 -1.59
CA CYS A 192 6.03 11.27 -0.52
C CYS A 192 6.04 12.80 -0.42
N GLU A 193 5.41 13.37 0.61
CA GLU A 193 5.34 14.82 0.84
C GLU A 193 6.68 15.35 1.34
N GLU A 194 7.28 14.65 2.32
CA GLU A 194 8.56 15.00 2.93
C GLU A 194 9.44 13.76 3.02
N TYR A 195 10.70 13.90 2.61
CA TYR A 195 11.66 12.81 2.54
C TYR A 195 12.80 13.01 3.52
N ASP A 196 12.90 12.10 4.48
CA ASP A 196 14.06 11.95 5.34
C ASP A 196 14.59 10.50 5.28
N GLY A 197 14.74 9.95 4.08
CA GLY A 197 15.31 8.61 3.87
C GLY A 197 14.32 7.46 4.07
N ASN A 198 14.75 6.26 3.67
CA ASN A 198 14.01 5.01 3.71
C ASN A 198 12.65 5.04 2.98
N LEU A 199 12.65 5.44 1.71
CA LEU A 199 11.43 5.51 0.88
C LEU A 199 10.75 4.14 0.72
N LEU A 200 11.53 3.07 0.60
CA LEU A 200 11.01 1.73 0.33
C LEU A 200 10.12 1.25 1.48
N ASP A 201 10.65 1.22 2.71
CA ASP A 201 9.91 0.71 3.87
C ASP A 201 8.67 1.55 4.15
N THR A 202 8.79 2.87 4.08
CA THR A 202 7.66 3.78 4.30
C THR A 202 6.56 3.59 3.24
N SER A 203 6.94 3.39 1.97
CA SER A 203 5.98 3.13 0.88
C SER A 203 5.29 1.77 1.01
N VAL A 204 6.05 0.70 1.29
CA VAL A 204 5.51 -0.65 1.47
C VAL A 204 4.59 -0.73 2.69
N LEU A 205 4.98 -0.07 3.78
CA LEU A 205 4.19 -0.02 5.00
C LEU A 205 2.90 0.78 4.78
N ALA A 206 2.96 1.95 4.13
CA ALA A 206 1.79 2.75 3.81
C ALA A 206 0.82 2.00 2.89
N ALA A 207 1.32 1.31 1.86
CA ALA A 207 0.51 0.48 0.98
C ALA A 207 -0.18 -0.67 1.74
N SER A 208 0.55 -1.34 2.62
CA SER A 208 0.01 -2.45 3.42
C SER A 208 -1.11 -1.99 4.36
N PHE A 209 -0.95 -0.85 5.03
CA PHE A 209 -2.00 -0.27 5.86
C PHE A 209 -3.22 0.16 5.03
N ALA A 210 -2.99 0.81 3.90
CA ALA A 210 -4.08 1.27 3.03
C ALA A 210 -4.88 0.10 2.43
N LEU A 211 -4.22 -0.97 2.00
CA LEU A 211 -4.87 -2.17 1.47
C LEU A 211 -5.66 -2.92 2.54
N ARG A 212 -5.18 -2.98 3.79
CA ARG A 212 -5.90 -3.61 4.90
C ARG A 212 -7.21 -2.89 5.24
N LYS A 213 -7.24 -1.56 5.04
CA LYS A 213 -8.45 -0.74 5.23
C LYS A 213 -9.33 -0.62 3.97
N ALA A 214 -8.82 -1.01 2.81
CA ALA A 214 -9.54 -0.85 1.55
C ALA A 214 -10.80 -1.73 1.50
N THR A 215 -11.93 -1.10 1.19
CA THR A 215 -13.20 -1.78 0.95
C THR A 215 -13.64 -1.60 -0.50
N LEU A 216 -13.99 -2.68 -1.17
CA LEU A 216 -14.57 -2.65 -2.51
C LEU A 216 -16.03 -2.17 -2.43
N PRO A 217 -16.41 -1.11 -3.16
CA PRO A 217 -17.77 -0.61 -3.11
C PRO A 217 -18.74 -1.58 -3.80
N VAL A 218 -19.98 -1.63 -3.32
CA VAL A 218 -21.03 -2.44 -3.95
C VAL A 218 -21.57 -1.71 -5.18
N VAL A 219 -21.66 -2.41 -6.30
CA VAL A 219 -22.15 -1.89 -7.57
C VAL A 219 -23.63 -2.20 -7.75
N LEU A 220 -24.37 -1.19 -8.21
CA LEU A 220 -25.75 -1.24 -8.66
C LEU A 220 -25.82 -0.91 -10.15
N LEU A 221 -26.74 -1.56 -10.85
CA LEU A 221 -27.06 -1.32 -12.25
C LEU A 221 -28.39 -0.59 -12.35
N ASP A 222 -28.35 0.64 -12.86
CA ASP A 222 -29.56 1.40 -13.16
C ASP A 222 -30.07 1.04 -14.57
N THR A 223 -31.25 0.42 -14.60
CA THR A 223 -31.97 0.05 -15.82
C THR A 223 -33.10 1.02 -16.17
N ALA A 224 -33.37 2.00 -15.31
CA ALA A 224 -34.51 2.91 -15.42
C ALA A 224 -34.18 4.23 -16.13
N ASP A 225 -32.90 4.58 -16.29
CA ASP A 225 -32.48 5.80 -16.97
C ASP A 225 -32.67 5.69 -18.51
N PRO A 226 -33.56 6.51 -19.12
CA PRO A 226 -33.81 6.48 -20.55
C PRO A 226 -32.64 7.04 -21.40
N ALA A 227 -31.72 7.81 -20.80
CA ALA A 227 -30.60 8.43 -21.52
C ALA A 227 -29.37 7.51 -21.60
N ASN A 228 -29.14 6.68 -20.59
CA ASN A 228 -28.03 5.72 -20.56
C ASN A 228 -28.45 4.43 -19.83
N PRO A 229 -29.08 3.48 -20.54
CA PRO A 229 -29.47 2.22 -19.93
C PRO A 229 -28.21 1.47 -19.46
N TYR A 230 -28.28 0.83 -18.30
CA TYR A 230 -27.19 0.05 -17.69
C TYR A 230 -26.03 0.89 -17.11
N ARG A 231 -26.36 2.04 -16.53
CA ARG A 231 -25.39 2.87 -15.78
C ARG A 231 -25.02 2.21 -14.46
N LEU A 232 -23.73 2.19 -14.11
CA LEU A 232 -23.30 1.78 -12.77
C LEU A 232 -23.41 2.90 -11.75
N LEU A 233 -23.89 2.53 -10.58
CA LEU A 233 -23.91 3.37 -9.38
C LEU A 233 -23.21 2.60 -8.26
N ALA A 234 -22.42 3.29 -7.45
CA ALA A 234 -21.96 2.72 -6.18
C ALA A 234 -23.12 2.82 -5.17
N LEU A 235 -23.35 1.75 -4.41
CA LEU A 235 -24.27 1.78 -3.28
C LEU A 235 -23.72 2.78 -2.25
N ASP A 236 -24.56 3.71 -1.85
CA ASP A 236 -24.19 4.78 -0.92
C ASP A 236 -25.27 4.99 0.16
N GLN A 237 -24.89 5.57 1.29
CA GLN A 237 -25.79 5.95 2.36
C GLN A 237 -26.89 6.91 1.86
N GLY A 238 -26.58 7.83 0.95
CA GLY A 238 -27.59 8.73 0.37
C GLY A 238 -28.69 7.98 -0.40
N ILE A 239 -28.34 6.89 -1.11
CA ILE A 239 -29.32 6.05 -1.82
C ILE A 239 -30.19 5.28 -0.80
N LEU A 240 -29.59 4.80 0.29
CA LEU A 240 -30.31 4.12 1.36
C LEU A 240 -31.26 5.05 2.12
N GLU A 241 -30.85 6.31 2.36
CA GLU A 241 -31.68 7.34 2.99
C GLU A 241 -32.84 7.78 2.07
N GLN A 242 -32.62 7.89 0.76
CA GLN A 242 -33.70 8.16 -0.20
C GLN A 242 -34.72 7.00 -0.25
N ALA A 243 -34.23 5.77 -0.19
CA ALA A 243 -35.09 4.59 -0.13
C ALA A 243 -35.85 4.50 1.21
N SER A 244 -35.26 4.92 2.34
CA SER A 244 -35.94 4.97 3.64
C SER A 244 -36.99 6.09 3.71
N CYS A 245 -36.76 7.20 2.99
CA CYS A 245 -37.72 8.29 2.81
C CYS A 245 -38.90 7.92 1.86
N GLY A 246 -38.83 6.75 1.21
CA GLY A 246 -39.90 6.21 0.37
C GLY A 246 -39.85 6.61 -1.11
N ASP A 247 -38.68 7.01 -1.63
CA ASP A 247 -38.54 7.24 -3.07
C ASP A 247 -38.71 5.92 -3.84
N ALA A 248 -39.76 5.85 -4.66
CA ALA A 248 -40.09 4.68 -5.45
C ALA A 248 -38.96 4.28 -6.41
N LYS A 249 -38.15 5.22 -6.90
CA LYS A 249 -37.02 4.93 -7.79
C LYS A 249 -35.88 4.22 -7.06
N ALA A 250 -35.49 4.74 -5.90
CA ALA A 250 -34.42 4.15 -5.09
C ALA A 250 -34.81 2.76 -4.58
N VAL A 251 -36.06 2.57 -4.14
CA VAL A 251 -36.58 1.26 -3.71
C VAL A 251 -36.63 0.27 -4.88
N ALA A 252 -37.07 0.71 -6.07
CA ALA A 252 -37.07 -0.14 -7.26
C ALA A 252 -35.65 -0.55 -7.68
N LEU A 253 -34.68 0.37 -7.61
CA LEU A 253 -33.27 0.12 -7.90
C LEU A 253 -32.65 -0.91 -6.95
N LEU A 254 -32.89 -0.79 -5.65
CA LEU A 254 -32.39 -1.74 -4.65
C LEU A 254 -33.01 -3.13 -4.83
N ARG A 255 -34.32 -3.20 -5.14
CA ARG A 255 -35.01 -4.48 -5.41
C ARG A 255 -34.51 -5.15 -6.68
N SER A 256 -34.32 -4.40 -7.77
CA SER A 256 -33.81 -4.96 -9.03
C SER A 256 -32.36 -5.44 -8.92
N ASN A 257 -31.58 -4.85 -8.02
CA ASN A 257 -30.17 -5.22 -7.79
C ASN A 257 -29.97 -6.16 -6.59
N ARG A 258 -31.04 -6.61 -5.92
CA ARG A 258 -30.97 -7.36 -4.66
C ARG A 258 -29.95 -8.50 -4.70
N ARG A 259 -30.05 -9.38 -5.70
CA ARG A 259 -29.16 -10.54 -5.82
C ARG A 259 -27.71 -10.14 -6.05
N ALA A 260 -27.48 -9.08 -6.85
CA ALA A 260 -26.14 -8.56 -7.06
C ALA A 260 -25.54 -7.98 -5.77
N ILE A 261 -26.36 -7.35 -4.92
CA ILE A 261 -25.96 -6.83 -3.61
C ILE A 261 -25.65 -8.00 -2.65
N GLU A 262 -26.53 -8.98 -2.55
CA GLU A 262 -26.36 -10.18 -1.69
C GLU A 262 -25.04 -10.90 -2.02
N LYS A 263 -24.71 -11.03 -3.31
CA LYS A 263 -23.46 -11.66 -3.76
C LYS A 263 -22.21 -10.82 -3.52
N GLN A 264 -22.31 -9.50 -3.60
CA GLN A 264 -21.16 -8.62 -3.34
C GLN A 264 -20.85 -8.48 -1.85
N LEU A 265 -21.88 -8.50 -1.00
CA LEU A 265 -21.73 -8.41 0.46
C LEU A 265 -21.62 -9.77 1.15
N SER A 266 -21.90 -10.87 0.43
CA SER A 266 -22.00 -12.22 1.01
C SER A 266 -23.03 -12.30 2.15
N VAL A 267 -24.14 -11.56 2.04
CA VAL A 267 -25.24 -11.49 3.02
C VAL A 267 -26.55 -11.91 2.35
N GLN A 268 -27.37 -12.69 3.04
CA GLN A 268 -28.75 -12.97 2.60
C GLN A 268 -29.67 -11.84 3.08
N LEU A 269 -30.23 -11.07 2.16
CA LEU A 269 -31.16 -9.98 2.48
C LEU A 269 -32.59 -10.52 2.42
N SER A 270 -33.47 -10.06 3.32
CA SER A 270 -34.92 -10.33 3.24
C SER A 270 -35.67 -9.07 2.77
N ASP A 271 -36.78 -9.21 2.05
CA ASP A 271 -37.52 -8.07 1.49
C ASP A 271 -38.03 -7.09 2.55
N GLU A 272 -38.36 -7.58 3.75
CA GLU A 272 -38.93 -6.79 4.84
C GLU A 272 -37.85 -6.08 5.69
N SER A 273 -36.61 -6.61 5.71
CA SER A 273 -35.51 -6.09 6.54
C SER A 273 -34.34 -5.50 5.76
N MET A 274 -34.39 -5.47 4.42
CA MET A 274 -33.26 -5.08 3.56
C MET A 274 -32.69 -3.71 3.94
N LEU A 275 -33.55 -2.70 4.06
CA LEU A 275 -33.14 -1.34 4.42
C LEU A 275 -32.57 -1.26 5.84
N GLY A 276 -33.18 -1.96 6.80
CA GLY A 276 -32.70 -1.98 8.19
C GLY A 276 -31.35 -2.68 8.34
N GLN A 277 -31.11 -3.76 7.58
CA GLN A 277 -29.84 -4.48 7.57
C GLN A 277 -28.72 -3.68 6.89
N LEU A 278 -29.04 -2.98 5.79
CA LEU A 278 -28.08 -2.13 5.07
C LEU A 278 -27.77 -0.84 5.84
N LEU A 279 -28.77 -0.20 6.48
CA LEU A 279 -28.58 1.01 7.29
C LEU A 279 -27.94 0.72 8.66
N GLY A 280 -28.19 -0.45 9.25
CA GLY A 280 -27.55 -0.88 10.50
C GLY A 280 -26.06 -1.21 10.35
N SER A 281 -25.59 -1.41 9.12
CA SER A 281 -24.18 -1.65 8.79
C SER A 281 -23.45 -0.32 8.60
N SER A 282 -23.44 0.51 9.65
CA SER A 282 -23.08 1.94 9.62
C SER A 282 -21.59 2.27 9.46
N ALA A 283 -20.78 1.41 8.83
CA ALA A 283 -19.35 1.69 8.64
C ALA A 283 -18.78 1.30 7.27
N HIS A 284 -19.30 0.26 6.62
CA HIS A 284 -18.73 -0.23 5.36
C HIS A 284 -19.83 -0.73 4.43
N LEU A 285 -20.32 0.15 3.56
CA LEU A 285 -21.22 -0.22 2.45
C LEU A 285 -20.42 -0.87 1.30
N GLY A 286 -19.55 -1.80 1.66
CA GLY A 286 -18.54 -2.37 0.79
C GLY A 286 -17.93 -3.62 1.40
N ARG A 287 -17.32 -4.45 0.56
CA ARG A 287 -16.66 -5.68 0.99
C ARG A 287 -15.19 -5.39 1.26
N ALA A 288 -14.71 -5.68 2.46
CA ALA A 288 -13.29 -5.56 2.80
C ALA A 288 -12.42 -6.40 1.85
N LEU A 289 -11.29 -5.85 1.44
CA LEU A 289 -10.31 -6.56 0.62
C LEU A 289 -9.65 -7.66 1.47
N GLN A 290 -9.64 -8.88 0.97
CA GLN A 290 -9.00 -10.01 1.63
C GLN A 290 -7.56 -10.15 1.14
N LEU A 291 -6.61 -9.93 2.05
CA LEU A 291 -5.18 -10.12 1.82
C LEU A 291 -4.77 -11.46 2.44
N LEU A 292 -4.12 -12.33 1.65
CA LEU A 292 -3.61 -13.61 2.15
C LEU A 292 -2.27 -13.45 2.88
N ALA A 293 -1.49 -12.45 2.47
CA ALA A 293 -0.22 -12.11 3.05
C ALA A 293 0.04 -10.61 2.95
N LEU A 294 0.87 -10.09 3.85
CA LEU A 294 1.26 -8.69 3.90
C LEU A 294 2.75 -8.54 3.55
N PRO A 295 3.09 -7.67 2.57
CA PRO A 295 4.48 -7.36 2.27
C PRO A 295 5.08 -6.42 3.29
N PHE A 296 6.26 -6.74 3.78
CA PHE A 296 7.09 -5.89 4.62
C PHE A 296 8.47 -5.76 3.99
N THR A 297 9.12 -4.63 4.21
CA THR A 297 10.53 -4.46 3.90
C THR A 297 11.25 -3.89 5.11
N VAL A 298 12.53 -4.25 5.22
CA VAL A 298 13.46 -3.66 6.18
C VAL A 298 14.71 -3.24 5.43
N THR A 299 14.96 -1.94 5.38
CA THR A 299 16.16 -1.36 4.79
C THR A 299 17.27 -1.22 5.83
N PHE A 300 18.44 -1.72 5.45
CA PHE A 300 19.69 -1.65 6.20
C PHE A 300 20.67 -0.76 5.44
N LEU A 301 21.30 0.19 6.12
CA LEU A 301 22.45 0.92 5.58
C LEU A 301 23.74 0.23 6.01
N ARG A 302 24.62 -0.01 5.05
CA ARG A 302 26.03 -0.35 5.27
C ARG A 302 26.86 0.92 5.41
N PHE A 303 27.38 1.17 6.61
CA PHE A 303 28.30 2.28 6.87
C PHE A 303 29.77 1.89 6.71
N SER A 304 30.11 0.65 7.13
CA SER A 304 31.43 0.05 6.96
C SER A 304 31.29 -1.43 6.63
N ASP A 305 32.39 -2.16 6.43
CA ASP A 305 32.34 -3.57 6.03
C ASP A 305 31.58 -4.47 7.02
N GLU A 306 31.58 -4.11 8.30
CA GLU A 306 31.00 -4.91 9.38
C GLU A 306 29.82 -4.21 10.08
N THR A 307 29.51 -2.95 9.74
CA THR A 307 28.52 -2.16 10.47
C THR A 307 27.30 -1.84 9.61
N PHE A 308 26.16 -2.37 10.06
CA PHE A 308 24.85 -2.14 9.49
C PHE A 308 23.91 -1.51 10.54
N PHE A 309 23.03 -0.64 10.08
CA PHE A 309 21.92 -0.15 10.90
C PHE A 309 20.63 -0.04 10.10
N VAL A 310 19.51 -0.16 10.80
CA VAL A 310 18.16 -0.19 10.21
C VAL A 310 17.58 1.22 10.08
N ASP A 311 16.69 1.38 9.10
CA ASP A 311 15.92 2.61 8.91
C ASP A 311 16.80 3.87 8.84
N PRO A 312 17.60 4.01 7.77
CA PRO A 312 18.48 5.15 7.59
C PRO A 312 17.69 6.44 7.31
N THR A 313 18.22 7.54 7.82
CA THR A 313 17.80 8.91 7.50
C THR A 313 18.40 9.34 6.17
N SER A 314 17.87 10.43 5.60
CA SER A 314 18.38 10.98 4.34
C SER A 314 19.87 11.33 4.40
N GLU A 315 20.37 11.70 5.58
CA GLU A 315 21.78 12.01 5.75
C GLU A 315 22.66 10.77 5.76
N GLU A 316 22.21 9.71 6.42
CA GLU A 316 22.97 8.48 6.50
C GLU A 316 23.01 7.75 5.14
N GLU A 317 21.95 7.85 4.34
CA GLU A 317 21.95 7.36 2.96
C GLU A 317 23.04 8.01 2.11
N ARG A 318 23.40 9.28 2.36
CA ARG A 318 24.51 9.95 1.67
C ARG A 318 25.88 9.40 2.08
N LEU A 319 25.99 8.75 3.24
CA LEU A 319 27.25 8.25 3.80
C LEU A 319 27.51 6.79 3.45
N GLY A 320 26.48 6.02 3.16
CA GLY A 320 26.56 4.57 2.96
C GLY A 320 25.70 4.07 1.82
N THR A 321 25.71 2.74 1.65
CA THR A 321 24.86 2.08 0.64
C THR A 321 23.77 1.27 1.34
N CYS A 322 22.59 1.23 0.75
CA CYS A 322 21.44 0.53 1.33
C CYS A 322 21.28 -0.87 0.72
N VAL A 323 20.92 -1.83 1.57
CA VAL A 323 20.45 -3.15 1.19
C VAL A 323 19.16 -3.42 1.95
N SER A 324 18.15 -3.91 1.26
CA SER A 324 16.84 -4.18 1.87
C SER A 324 16.57 -5.67 1.93
N VAL A 325 15.77 -6.08 2.89
CA VAL A 325 15.20 -7.42 2.95
C VAL A 325 13.70 -7.28 2.79
N TYR A 326 13.18 -7.91 1.74
CA TYR A 326 11.75 -8.05 1.53
C TYR A 326 11.27 -9.29 2.27
N CYS A 327 10.14 -9.20 2.96
CA CYS A 327 9.53 -10.30 3.68
C CYS A 327 8.02 -10.29 3.44
N LEU A 328 7.50 -11.43 2.99
CA LEU A 328 6.07 -11.66 2.87
C LEU A 328 5.59 -12.45 4.09
N ARG A 329 4.67 -11.87 4.86
CA ARG A 329 4.08 -12.49 6.04
C ARG A 329 2.69 -13.01 5.71
N GLY A 330 2.49 -14.32 5.75
CA GLY A 330 1.18 -14.95 5.59
C GLY A 330 0.31 -14.78 6.84
N ALA A 331 -1.01 -14.93 6.67
CA ALA A 331 -1.97 -14.97 7.77
C ALA A 331 -1.73 -16.16 8.74
N ASP A 332 -1.03 -17.20 8.28
CA ASP A 332 -0.60 -18.35 9.08
C ASP A 332 0.60 -18.05 10.00
N GLY A 333 1.15 -16.83 9.94
CA GLY A 333 2.33 -16.42 10.68
C GLY A 333 3.65 -16.87 10.03
N SER A 334 3.61 -17.49 8.84
CA SER A 334 4.82 -17.81 8.09
C SER A 334 5.40 -16.56 7.44
N SER A 335 6.72 -16.37 7.60
CA SER A 335 7.45 -15.25 6.99
C SER A 335 8.43 -15.78 5.96
N ARG A 336 8.26 -15.37 4.69
CA ARG A 336 9.18 -15.69 3.59
C ARG A 336 9.98 -14.44 3.24
N CYS A 337 11.29 -14.47 3.43
CA CYS A 337 12.13 -13.31 3.15
C CYS A 337 13.09 -13.53 1.98
N GLN A 338 13.35 -12.47 1.23
CA GLN A 338 14.26 -12.43 0.11
C GLN A 338 15.13 -11.15 0.18
N PRO A 339 16.42 -11.23 -0.14
CA PRO A 339 17.27 -10.06 -0.20
C PRO A 339 16.91 -9.20 -1.41
N LEU A 340 16.93 -7.89 -1.21
CA LEU A 340 16.60 -6.89 -2.21
C LEU A 340 17.70 -5.81 -2.24
N ASN A 341 18.52 -5.82 -3.30
CA ASN A 341 19.62 -4.89 -3.46
C ASN A 341 19.31 -3.83 -4.54
N LEU A 342 18.33 -2.96 -4.28
CA LEU A 342 17.94 -1.90 -5.24
C LEU A 342 19.02 -0.82 -5.40
N MET A 343 19.79 -0.54 -4.35
CA MET A 343 20.77 0.56 -4.31
C MET A 343 22.21 0.08 -4.52
N CYS A 344 22.38 -1.08 -5.15
CA CYS A 344 23.68 -1.63 -5.54
C CYS A 344 24.73 -1.68 -4.42
N CYS A 345 24.34 -2.05 -3.20
CA CYS A 345 25.26 -2.25 -2.08
C CYS A 345 26.35 -3.27 -2.46
N PRO A 346 27.62 -2.87 -2.52
CA PRO A 346 28.70 -3.77 -2.91
C PRO A 346 29.05 -4.73 -1.76
N GLY A 347 29.69 -5.85 -2.10
CA GLY A 347 30.40 -6.70 -1.13
C GLY A 347 29.51 -7.35 -0.06
N VAL A 348 28.22 -7.58 -0.32
CA VAL A 348 27.33 -8.28 0.63
C VAL A 348 27.45 -9.79 0.39
N THR A 349 28.01 -10.51 1.36
CA THR A 349 28.17 -11.97 1.28
C THR A 349 26.86 -12.68 1.66
N PRO A 350 26.65 -13.95 1.25
CA PRO A 350 25.49 -14.73 1.66
C PRO A 350 25.33 -14.89 3.18
N ASP A 351 26.44 -14.90 3.93
CA ASP A 351 26.42 -14.96 5.40
C ASP A 351 25.86 -13.68 6.01
N VAL A 352 26.27 -12.52 5.49
CA VAL A 352 25.73 -11.22 5.90
C VAL A 352 24.23 -11.14 5.59
N TYR A 353 23.81 -11.57 4.40
CA TYR A 353 22.38 -11.64 4.07
C TYR A 353 21.58 -12.51 5.03
N ARG A 354 22.10 -13.69 5.44
CA ARG A 354 21.43 -14.54 6.42
C ARG A 354 21.27 -13.83 7.78
N CYS A 355 22.28 -13.10 8.21
CA CYS A 355 22.20 -12.29 9.43
C CYS A 355 21.14 -11.18 9.30
N LEU A 356 21.18 -10.40 8.21
CA LEU A 356 20.20 -9.34 7.95
C LEU A 356 18.77 -9.89 7.86
N GLN A 357 18.60 -11.06 7.26
CA GLN A 357 17.31 -11.74 7.17
C GLN A 357 16.78 -12.15 8.54
N GLN A 358 17.61 -12.71 9.43
CA GLN A 358 17.20 -13.02 10.80
C GLN A 358 16.76 -11.76 11.55
N VAL A 359 17.55 -10.69 11.43
CA VAL A 359 17.21 -9.40 12.03
C VAL A 359 15.89 -8.85 11.49
N ALA A 360 15.66 -8.92 10.18
CA ALA A 360 14.41 -8.47 9.56
C ALA A 360 13.20 -9.26 10.05
N THR A 361 13.30 -10.60 10.13
CA THR A 361 12.22 -11.45 10.64
C THR A 361 11.87 -11.11 12.09
N ASP A 362 12.87 -10.99 12.97
CA ASP A 362 12.66 -10.63 14.38
C ASP A 362 11.92 -9.29 14.50
N LEU A 363 12.31 -8.32 13.68
CA LEU A 363 11.70 -6.97 13.68
C LEU A 363 10.26 -7.00 13.18
N ILE A 364 9.99 -7.75 12.11
CA ILE A 364 8.64 -7.90 11.56
C ILE A 364 7.73 -8.64 12.54
N ASP A 365 8.26 -9.63 13.26
CA ASP A 365 7.52 -10.30 14.34
C ASP A 365 7.18 -9.34 15.47
N CYS A 366 8.08 -8.43 15.83
CA CYS A 366 7.75 -7.36 16.78
C CYS A 366 6.63 -6.45 16.25
N ILE A 367 6.75 -5.97 15.01
CA ILE A 367 5.79 -5.03 14.40
C ILE A 367 4.40 -5.66 14.25
N ALA A 368 4.33 -6.92 13.83
CA ALA A 368 3.06 -7.62 13.61
C ALA A 368 2.35 -8.02 14.91
N ASN A 369 3.09 -8.25 15.99
CA ASN A 369 2.51 -8.59 17.31
C ASN A 369 2.00 -7.37 18.07
N THR A 370 2.50 -6.17 17.75
CA THR A 370 1.80 -4.93 18.06
C THR A 370 0.58 -4.85 17.15
N GLU A 371 -0.61 -5.11 17.69
CA GLU A 371 -1.87 -4.88 16.99
C GLU A 371 -1.92 -3.43 16.50
N PHE A 372 -1.66 -3.25 15.20
CA PHE A 372 -2.02 -2.07 14.42
C PHE A 372 -3.23 -2.40 13.56
#